data_AF-A0A060C5I2-F1
#
_entry.id   AF-A0A060C5I2-F1
#
_cell.length_a   1.000
_cell.length_b   1.000
_cell.length_c   1.000
_cell.angle_alpha   90.00
_cell.angle_beta   90.00
_cell.angle_gamma   90.00
#
_symmetry.space_group_name_H-M   'P 1'
#
loop_
_entity.id
_entity.type
_entity.pdbx_description
1 polymer ?
#
loop_
_entity_poly.entity_id
_entity_poly.type
_entity_poly.pdbx_seq_one_letter_code
_entity_poly.pdbx_strand_id
1 'polypeptide(L)'
;MKHNVRIFHTSNQGPSGARNFGVRHAKGEYITFVDGDDFLHSRYTEELVNALMLSGCDFVISSPSIIRNTIQPDDSCFKKIKNGYSILSLYDVVLNVCY
;
A
#
# COMPACT_ATOMS: atom_id res chain seq x y z
N MET A 1 -0.01 -22.70 12.26
CA MET A 1 -0.49 -21.55 11.48
C MET A 1 0.64 -21.07 10.58
N LYS A 2 0.37 -20.74 9.32
CA LYS A 2 1.37 -20.17 8.42
C LYS A 2 1.21 -18.65 8.49
N HIS A 3 2.22 -17.95 9.00
CA HIS A 3 2.18 -16.49 9.08
C HIS A 3 2.74 -15.92 7.77
N ASN A 4 2.01 -15.01 7.14
CA ASN A 4 2.43 -14.32 5.92
C ASN A 4 3.28 -13.07 6.21
N VAL A 5 3.96 -13.06 7.37
CA VAL A 5 4.80 -11.95 7.84
C VAL A 5 6.23 -12.44 7.90
N ARG A 6 7.17 -11.66 7.35
CA ARG A 6 8.61 -11.92 7.43
C ARG A 6 9.28 -10.67 7.95
N ILE A 7 10.14 -10.83 8.96
CA ILE A 7 10.86 -9.74 9.61
C ILE A 7 12.33 -9.87 9.24
N PHE A 8 12.95 -8.76 8.83
CA PHE A 8 14.36 -8.69 8.48
C PHE A 8 15.04 -7.62 9.32
N HIS A 9 16.13 -7.98 10.00
CA HIS A 9 17.00 -7.04 10.68
C HIS A 9 18.18 -6.72 9.76
N THR A 10 18.41 -5.44 9.48
CA THR A 10 19.48 -4.99 8.60
C THR A 10 20.26 -3.86 9.26
N SER A 11 21.50 -3.65 8.85
CA SER A 11 22.23 -2.43 9.20
C SER A 11 21.51 -1.21 8.65
N ASN A 12 21.49 -0.10 9.39
CA ASN A 12 20.82 1.13 8.97
C ASN A 12 21.39 1.63 7.63
N GLN A 13 20.53 1.66 6.61
CA GLN A 13 20.81 2.15 5.26
C GLN A 13 19.78 3.23 4.84
N GLY A 14 19.05 3.79 5.80
CA GLY A 14 17.92 4.70 5.57
C GLY A 14 16.69 4.03 4.92
N PRO A 15 15.60 4.79 4.72
CA PRO A 15 14.34 4.28 4.18
C PRO A 15 14.46 3.65 2.79
N SER A 16 15.21 4.28 1.88
CA SER A 16 15.44 3.76 0.53
C SER A 16 16.16 2.40 0.54
N GLY A 17 17.15 2.23 1.43
CA GLY A 17 17.84 0.96 1.61
C GLY A 17 16.90 -0.15 2.08
N ALA A 18 16.01 0.16 3.03
CA ALA A 18 15.00 -0.77 3.54
C ALA A 18 13.99 -1.18 2.45
N ARG A 19 13.45 -0.21 1.68
CA ARG A 19 12.52 -0.47 0.57
C ARG A 19 13.17 -1.34 -0.51
N ASN A 20 14.38 -1.00 -0.95
CA ASN A 20 15.12 -1.78 -1.94
C ASN A 20 15.43 -3.21 -1.45
N PHE A 21 15.76 -3.37 -0.17
CA PHE A 21 15.92 -4.69 0.44
C PHE A 21 14.60 -5.47 0.41
N GLY A 22 13.49 -4.84 0.78
CA GLY A 22 12.15 -5.42 0.73
C GLY A 22 11.77 -5.92 -0.66
N VAL A 23 11.97 -5.09 -1.70
CA VAL A 23 11.72 -5.43 -3.11
C VAL A 23 12.44 -6.71 -3.51
N ARG A 24 13.76 -6.80 -3.24
CA ARG A 24 14.56 -7.99 -3.59
C ARG A 24 14.10 -9.28 -2.91
N HIS A 25 13.42 -9.17 -1.77
CA HIS A 25 12.93 -10.33 -1.02
C HIS A 25 11.45 -10.61 -1.22
N ALA A 26 10.69 -9.71 -1.87
CA ALA A 26 9.26 -9.88 -2.14
C ALA A 26 8.98 -11.16 -2.93
N LYS A 27 7.82 -11.77 -2.68
CA LYS A 27 7.37 -13.02 -3.32
C LYS A 27 5.95 -12.95 -3.88
N GLY A 28 5.30 -11.78 -3.77
CA GLY A 28 4.00 -11.54 -4.37
C GLY A 28 4.13 -11.19 -5.85
N GLU A 29 3.04 -11.35 -6.58
CA GLU A 29 2.91 -10.89 -7.97
C GLU A 29 2.90 -9.36 -8.06
N TYR A 30 2.38 -8.71 -7.02
CA TYR A 30 2.36 -7.26 -6.86
C TYR A 30 3.17 -6.87 -5.62
N ILE A 31 3.73 -5.66 -5.64
CA ILE A 31 4.37 -5.02 -4.49
C ILE A 31 3.62 -3.74 -4.12
N THR A 32 3.57 -3.37 -2.86
CA THR A 32 3.17 -2.03 -2.44
C THR A 32 4.02 -1.62 -1.25
N PHE A 33 4.20 -0.33 -1.05
CA PHE A 33 4.84 0.21 0.14
C PHE A 33 3.75 0.69 1.12
N VAL A 34 4.09 0.68 2.40
CA VAL A 34 3.23 1.17 3.49
C VAL A 34 4.18 1.72 4.53
N ASP A 35 4.06 3.00 4.87
CA ASP A 35 4.88 3.59 5.91
C ASP A 35 4.35 3.19 7.30
N GLY A 36 5.24 3.12 8.29
CA GLY A 36 4.94 2.54 9.61
C GLY A 36 4.01 3.40 10.47
N ASP A 37 3.76 4.63 10.05
CA ASP A 37 2.90 5.63 10.69
C ASP A 37 1.57 5.86 9.95
N ASP A 38 1.29 5.09 8.89
CA ASP A 38 0.06 5.14 8.12
C ASP A 38 -0.95 4.06 8.52
N PHE A 39 -2.23 4.35 8.26
CA PHE A 39 -3.33 3.39 8.37
C PHE A 39 -3.86 3.01 6.99
N LEU A 40 -4.14 1.71 6.80
CA LEU A 40 -4.77 1.21 5.58
C LEU A 40 -6.25 0.94 5.80
N HIS A 41 -7.06 1.27 4.78
CA HIS A 41 -8.44 0.79 4.73
C HIS A 41 -8.46 -0.74 4.65
N SER A 42 -9.45 -1.38 5.27
CA SER A 42 -9.59 -2.84 5.28
C SER A 42 -9.68 -3.46 3.87
N ARG A 43 -10.13 -2.68 2.88
CA ARG A 43 -10.23 -3.09 1.46
C ARG A 43 -9.12 -2.54 0.57
N TYR A 44 -8.11 -1.84 1.13
CA TYR A 44 -7.07 -1.16 0.35
C TYR A 44 -6.41 -2.06 -0.71
N THR A 45 -5.85 -3.20 -0.30
CA THR A 45 -5.17 -4.12 -1.23
C THR A 45 -6.15 -4.76 -2.23
N GLU A 46 -7.36 -5.11 -1.79
CA GLU A 46 -8.39 -5.70 -2.66
C GLU A 46 -8.79 -4.73 -3.79
N GLU A 47 -9.04 -3.47 -3.44
CA GLU A 47 -9.46 -2.45 -4.40
C GLU A 47 -8.36 -2.11 -5.42
N LEU A 48 -7.11 -2.04 -4.96
CA LEU A 48 -5.97 -1.82 -5.86
C LEU A 48 -5.75 -2.99 -6.82
N VAL A 49 -5.77 -4.23 -6.34
CA VAL A 49 -5.61 -5.42 -7.19
C VAL A 49 -6.75 -5.52 -8.20
N ASN A 50 -8.01 -5.30 -7.78
CA ASN A 50 -9.14 -5.30 -8.68
C ASN A 50 -9.02 -4.22 -9.77
N ALA A 51 -8.57 -3.01 -9.41
CA ALA A 51 -8.34 -1.93 -10.37
C ALA A 51 -7.25 -2.28 -11.39
N LEU A 52 -6.14 -2.90 -10.98
CA LEU A 52 -5.10 -3.41 -11.89
C LEU A 52 -5.67 -4.45 -12.86
N MET A 53 -6.36 -5.45 -12.33
CA MET A 53 -6.93 -6.55 -13.13
C MET A 53 -7.97 -6.07 -14.16
N LEU A 54 -8.80 -5.10 -13.79
CA LEU A 54 -9.82 -4.55 -14.67
C LEU A 54 -9.26 -3.61 -15.75
N SER A 55 -8.23 -2.84 -15.41
CA SER A 55 -7.63 -1.86 -16.32
C SER A 55 -6.59 -2.47 -17.27
N GLY A 56 -5.93 -3.56 -16.86
CA GLY A 56 -4.77 -4.10 -17.56
C GLY A 56 -3.54 -3.20 -17.48
N CYS A 57 -3.51 -2.23 -16.56
CA CYS A 57 -2.36 -1.36 -16.34
C CYS A 57 -1.26 -2.06 -15.52
N ASP A 58 -0.01 -1.61 -15.69
CA ASP A 58 1.15 -2.17 -14.96
C ASP A 58 1.26 -1.64 -13.52
N PHE A 59 0.62 -0.51 -13.22
CA PHE A 59 0.58 0.09 -11.89
C PHE A 59 -0.75 0.80 -11.63
N VAL A 60 -1.08 0.93 -10.35
CA VAL A 60 -2.25 1.67 -9.87
C VAL A 60 -1.82 2.54 -8.69
N ILE A 61 -2.47 3.68 -8.54
CA ILE A 61 -2.24 4.60 -7.42
C ILE A 61 -3.59 4.86 -6.77
N SER A 62 -3.61 4.75 -5.45
CA SER A 62 -4.78 5.14 -4.66
C SER A 62 -4.58 6.52 -4.07
N SER A 63 -4.81 6.62 -2.76
CA SER A 63 -5.45 7.74 -2.17
C SER A 63 -5.35 7.72 -0.64
N PRO A 64 -4.34 8.34 0.04
CA PRO A 64 -4.41 8.65 1.46
C PRO A 64 -5.20 9.92 1.81
N SER A 65 -6.13 9.77 2.74
CA SER A 65 -6.73 10.90 3.44
C SER A 65 -5.81 11.38 4.55
N ILE A 66 -5.76 12.70 4.79
CA ILE A 66 -4.94 13.25 5.87
C ILE A 66 -5.74 13.23 7.17
N ILE A 67 -5.27 12.48 8.15
CA ILE A 67 -5.82 12.49 9.51
C ILE A 67 -5.16 13.64 10.28
N ARG A 68 -5.92 14.70 10.53
CA ARG A 68 -5.51 15.84 11.36
C ARG A 68 -6.20 15.69 12.72
N ASN A 69 -5.43 15.39 13.76
CA ASN A 69 -5.81 15.08 15.15
C ASN A 69 -5.85 13.58 15.49
N THR A 70 -5.32 13.24 16.67
CA THR A 70 -5.14 11.89 17.26
C THR A 70 -6.46 11.18 17.61
N ILE A 71 -7.49 11.32 16.78
CA ILE A 71 -8.66 10.47 16.83
C ILE A 71 -8.29 9.26 15.97
N GLN A 72 -8.27 8.07 16.57
CA GLN A 72 -8.04 6.84 15.81
C GLN A 72 -9.06 6.80 14.66
N PRO A 73 -8.63 6.64 13.40
CA PRO A 73 -9.55 6.52 12.29
C PRO A 73 -10.43 5.29 12.53
N ASP A 74 -11.73 5.50 12.68
CA ASP A 74 -12.71 4.42 12.71
C ASP A 74 -13.27 4.19 11.29
N ASP A 75 -14.07 3.13 11.11
CA ASP A 75 -14.73 2.82 9.84
C ASP A 75 -15.60 3.99 9.31
N SER A 76 -15.93 4.99 10.16
CA SER A 76 -16.70 6.17 9.78
C SER A 76 -15.87 7.24 9.05
N CYS A 77 -14.53 7.20 9.15
CA CYS A 77 -13.64 7.96 8.27
C CYS A 77 -13.71 7.47 6.81
N PHE A 78 -14.13 6.23 6.58
CA PHE A 78 -14.32 5.62 5.26
C PHE A 78 -15.77 5.71 4.78
N LYS A 79 -16.43 6.86 5.02
CA LYS A 79 -17.81 7.10 4.56
C LYS A 79 -17.93 6.86 3.05
N LYS A 80 -18.82 5.91 2.70
CA LYS A 80 -19.30 5.56 1.35
C LYS A 80 -19.19 6.72 0.36
N ILE A 81 -18.29 6.57 -0.61
CA ILE A 81 -18.24 7.42 -1.81
C ILE A 81 -19.44 7.03 -2.69
N LYS A 82 -20.52 7.83 -2.63
CA LYS A 82 -21.48 7.90 -3.73
C LYS A 82 -20.79 8.69 -4.85
N ASN A 83 -20.61 8.03 -6.00
CA ASN A 83 -20.01 8.55 -7.24
C ASN A 83 -18.48 8.52 -7.27
N GLY A 84 -17.96 7.39 -7.77
CA GLY A 84 -16.80 7.33 -8.67
C GLY A 84 -15.59 8.19 -8.34
N TYR A 85 -14.57 7.52 -7.80
CA TYR A 85 -13.18 7.97 -7.63
C TYR A 85 -12.89 8.92 -6.47
N SER A 86 -11.88 8.55 -5.69
CA SER A 86 -11.08 9.49 -4.90
C SER A 86 -9.64 8.95 -4.88
N ILE A 87 -8.71 9.74 -5.44
CA ILE A 87 -7.22 9.61 -5.49
C ILE A 87 -6.60 10.59 -4.48
N LEU A 88 -5.47 10.24 -3.88
CA LEU A 88 -4.69 10.99 -2.90
C LEU A 88 -3.20 10.43 -2.97
N SER A 89 -2.16 11.12 -2.45
CA SER A 89 -0.72 10.75 -2.61
C SER A 89 0.05 10.53 -1.28
N LEU A 90 1.13 9.72 -1.18
CA LEU A 90 2.48 9.93 -1.73
C LEU A 90 3.29 8.60 -1.68
N TYR A 91 3.77 8.12 -2.84
CA TYR A 91 4.54 6.88 -3.08
C TYR A 91 3.90 5.51 -2.71
N ASP A 92 2.71 5.22 -3.23
CA ASP A 92 2.30 3.83 -3.43
C ASP A 92 2.40 3.50 -4.92
N VAL A 93 3.52 2.87 -5.31
CA VAL A 93 3.67 2.29 -6.64
C VAL A 93 3.51 0.79 -6.51
N VAL A 94 2.45 0.25 -7.12
CA VAL A 94 2.43 -1.18 -7.44
C VAL A 94 3.29 -1.42 -8.66
N LEU A 95 4.56 -1.79 -8.43
CA LEU A 95 5.47 -2.18 -9.50
C LEU A 95 5.36 -3.69 -9.74
N ASN A 96 4.96 -4.08 -10.94
CA ASN A 96 5.38 -5.36 -11.49
C ASN A 96 6.83 -5.19 -11.99
N VAL A 97 7.82 -5.58 -11.19
CA VAL A 97 9.21 -5.64 -11.65
C VAL A 97 9.44 -7.03 -12.23
N CYS A 98 9.12 -7.20 -13.51
CA CYS A 98 9.63 -8.30 -14.32
C CYS A 98 10.62 -7.73 -15.34
N TYR A 99 11.92 -7.74 -15.02
CA TYR A 99 13.06 -8.10 -15.89
C TYR A 99 14.29 -8.36 -15.02
#